data_AF-A0A7K1JMN1-F1
#
_entry.id   AF-A0A7K1JMN1-F1
#
_cell.length_a   1.000
_cell.length_b   1.000
_cell.length_c   1.000
_cell.angle_alpha   90.00
_cell.angle_beta   90.00
_cell.angle_gamma   90.00
#
_symmetry.space_group_name_H-M   'P 1'
#
loop_
_entity.id
_entity.type
_entity.pdbx_description
1 polymer ?
#
loop_
_entity_poly.entity_id
_entity_poly.type
_entity_poly.pdbx_seq_one_letter_code
_entity_poly.pdbx_strand_id
1 'polypeptide(L)'
;MATATGNKVTAGADGLLGLALSVGGDNNNVQAGSPVSVLNWATNLFGSNNTVAAQGGLANRAINFGGNNNTVTTQGSFFNFARNILGNNNKVTTTGGYGNAAQNILGNGNAVAQQGGIGNTATNFLGNGNAVTTTGGYGNVARNRLGDNNTVSTQGGYANLASNLLGTGNTVTARGGVFNGARNIGGNNNTLTVGGPGSNLNFVINAGGGGNRINAGGPGNLNAGFNVLGSNNAVSAGPGPFAFAGSVLRDNQTVTKTNPGIAVNGFRIGGRR
;
A
#
# COMPACT_ATOMS: atom_id res chain seq x y z
N MET A 1 -19.52 17.85 18.37
CA MET A 1 -20.05 18.89 17.45
C MET A 1 -20.29 18.25 16.11
N ALA A 2 -21.50 18.41 15.56
CA ALA A 2 -21.85 17.91 14.24
C ALA A 2 -22.44 19.06 13.41
N THR A 3 -21.94 19.23 12.18
CA THR A 3 -22.40 20.25 11.25
C THR A 3 -22.60 19.63 9.88
N ALA A 4 -23.78 19.82 9.29
CA ALA A 4 -24.13 19.33 7.96
C ALA A 4 -24.74 20.45 7.13
N THR A 5 -24.14 20.73 5.97
CA THR A 5 -24.64 21.69 4.99
C THR A 5 -24.67 21.00 3.62
N GLY A 6 -25.86 20.84 3.04
CA GLY A 6 -26.05 20.16 1.74
C GLY A 6 -27.39 19.41 1.70
N ASN A 7 -27.72 18.78 0.58
CA ASN A 7 -28.98 18.05 0.42
C ASN A 7 -28.83 16.61 0.95
N LYS A 8 -29.74 16.14 1.81
CA LYS A 8 -29.69 14.78 2.39
C LYS A 8 -28.33 14.44 3.03
N VAL A 9 -27.69 15.42 3.65
CA VAL A 9 -26.41 15.25 4.34
C VAL A 9 -26.67 14.97 5.82
N THR A 10 -26.01 13.94 6.36
CA THR A 10 -26.03 13.62 7.79
C THR A 10 -24.65 13.85 8.41
N ALA A 11 -24.63 14.46 9.59
CA ALA A 11 -23.44 14.58 10.43
C ALA A 11 -23.79 14.12 11.86
N GLY A 12 -23.04 13.17 12.40
CA GLY A 12 -23.21 12.66 13.76
C GLY A 12 -21.88 12.70 14.53
N ALA A 13 -21.95 13.11 15.79
CA ALA A 13 -20.77 13.24 16.64
C ALA A 13 -21.03 12.66 18.03
N ASP A 14 -20.28 11.61 18.38
CA ASP A 14 -20.35 10.88 19.64
C ASP A 14 -19.02 10.96 20.41
N GLY A 15 -19.07 10.65 21.70
CA GLY A 15 -17.92 10.66 22.60
C GLY A 15 -17.41 12.06 22.96
N LEU A 16 -16.31 12.11 23.69
CA LEU A 16 -15.69 13.37 24.12
C LEU A 16 -14.96 14.02 22.95
N LEU A 17 -15.29 15.26 22.60
CA LEU A 17 -14.65 16.01 21.50
C LEU A 17 -14.78 15.34 20.11
N GLY A 18 -15.85 14.60 19.86
CA GLY A 18 -16.21 14.15 18.51
C GLY A 18 -16.58 15.34 17.60
N LEU A 19 -15.95 15.46 16.43
CA LEU A 19 -16.23 16.51 15.44
C LEU A 19 -16.60 15.91 14.09
N ALA A 20 -17.86 16.06 13.68
CA ALA A 20 -18.33 15.68 12.34
C ALA A 20 -18.68 16.93 11.53
N LEU A 21 -18.05 17.09 10.37
CA LEU A 21 -18.28 18.21 9.46
C LEU A 21 -18.58 17.70 8.06
N SER A 22 -19.73 18.08 7.50
CA SER A 22 -20.03 17.88 6.09
C SER A 22 -20.46 19.18 5.45
N VAL A 23 -19.75 19.63 4.42
CA VAL A 23 -20.04 20.89 3.72
C VAL A 23 -20.14 20.64 2.23
N GLY A 24 -21.30 20.93 1.64
CA GLY A 24 -21.56 20.85 0.21
C GLY A 24 -21.89 19.44 -0.29
N GLY A 25 -22.52 19.40 -1.47
CA GLY A 25 -22.96 18.18 -2.15
C GLY A 25 -24.16 17.50 -1.51
N ASP A 26 -24.43 16.27 -1.96
CA ASP A 26 -25.67 15.55 -1.70
C ASP A 26 -25.43 14.15 -1.12
N ASN A 27 -26.33 13.64 -0.28
CA ASN A 27 -26.31 12.27 0.26
C ASN A 27 -25.00 11.87 0.97
N ASN A 28 -24.35 12.81 1.65
CA ASN A 28 -23.13 12.52 2.40
C ASN A 28 -23.47 12.08 3.83
N ASN A 29 -22.75 11.08 4.33
CA ASN A 29 -22.86 10.62 5.71
C ASN A 29 -21.52 10.77 6.43
N VAL A 30 -21.48 11.60 7.46
CA VAL A 30 -20.26 11.90 8.24
C VAL A 30 -20.47 11.54 9.70
N GLN A 31 -19.66 10.64 10.24
CA GLN A 31 -19.76 10.20 11.64
C GLN A 31 -18.42 10.31 12.36
N ALA A 32 -18.40 11.03 13.47
CA ALA A 32 -17.23 11.17 14.32
C ALA A 32 -17.49 10.60 15.71
N GLY A 33 -16.59 9.76 16.19
CA GLY A 33 -16.66 9.15 17.49
C GLY A 33 -17.64 7.98 17.62
N SER A 34 -17.68 7.50 18.85
CA SER A 34 -18.48 6.41 19.44
C SER A 34 -18.57 6.71 20.95
N PRO A 35 -19.44 6.04 21.74
CA PRO A 35 -19.68 6.40 23.14
C PRO A 35 -18.44 6.50 24.04
N VAL A 36 -17.38 5.75 23.73
CA VAL A 36 -16.11 5.72 24.50
C VAL A 36 -14.94 6.45 23.81
N SER A 37 -15.22 7.18 22.73
CA SER A 37 -14.21 7.89 21.93
C SER A 37 -13.74 9.19 22.60
N VAL A 38 -12.51 9.59 22.28
CA VAL A 38 -11.98 10.92 22.59
C VAL A 38 -11.34 11.54 21.34
N LEU A 39 -11.70 12.78 21.01
CA LEU A 39 -11.08 13.60 19.95
C LEU A 39 -11.13 12.98 18.54
N ASN A 40 -12.24 12.36 18.14
CA ASN A 40 -12.35 11.80 16.78
C ASN A 40 -12.92 12.83 15.81
N TRP A 41 -12.33 12.99 14.62
CA TRP A 41 -12.74 13.97 13.60
C TRP A 41 -13.07 13.31 12.27
N ALA A 42 -14.28 13.55 11.77
CA ALA A 42 -14.71 13.13 10.44
C ALA A 42 -15.13 14.35 9.62
N THR A 43 -14.55 14.51 8.43
CA THR A 43 -14.78 15.69 7.59
C THR A 43 -15.05 15.28 6.15
N ASN A 44 -16.18 15.72 5.59
CA ASN A 44 -16.45 15.70 4.15
C ASN A 44 -16.56 17.14 3.64
N LEU A 45 -15.75 17.50 2.65
CA LEU A 45 -15.81 18.80 1.97
C LEU A 45 -16.13 18.57 0.50
N PHE A 46 -17.34 18.93 0.08
CA PHE A 46 -17.88 18.79 -1.27
C PHE A 46 -18.08 17.34 -1.73
N GLY A 47 -18.67 17.20 -2.92
CA GLY A 47 -18.95 15.89 -3.52
C GLY A 47 -20.19 15.20 -2.95
N SER A 48 -20.63 14.12 -3.58
CA SER A 48 -21.91 13.46 -3.24
C SER A 48 -21.76 11.96 -2.97
N ASN A 49 -22.68 11.42 -2.17
CA ASN A 49 -22.73 10.01 -1.79
C ASN A 49 -21.47 9.53 -1.04
N ASN A 50 -20.78 10.42 -0.32
CA ASN A 50 -19.58 10.05 0.42
C ASN A 50 -19.94 9.58 1.83
N THR A 51 -19.24 8.56 2.31
CA THR A 51 -19.27 8.11 3.70
C THR A 51 -17.94 8.40 4.36
N VAL A 52 -17.93 9.23 5.40
CA VAL A 52 -16.71 9.57 6.15
C VAL A 52 -16.92 9.22 7.62
N ALA A 53 -16.12 8.33 8.17
CA ALA A 53 -16.25 7.91 9.56
C ALA A 53 -14.92 7.90 10.31
N ALA A 54 -14.87 8.50 11.48
CA ALA A 54 -13.72 8.40 12.38
C ALA A 54 -14.17 7.88 13.74
N GLN A 55 -13.89 6.62 14.03
CA GLN A 55 -14.36 5.90 15.21
C GLN A 55 -13.19 5.27 15.98
N GLY A 56 -13.44 4.89 17.23
CA GLY A 56 -12.46 4.20 18.07
C GLY A 56 -11.95 5.06 19.21
N GLY A 57 -10.75 4.80 19.73
CA GLY A 57 -10.22 5.42 20.95
C GLY A 57 -9.93 6.92 20.80
N LEU A 58 -8.65 7.28 20.73
CA LEU A 58 -8.17 8.65 20.80
C LEU A 58 -7.70 9.18 19.43
N ALA A 59 -8.17 10.38 19.05
CA ALA A 59 -7.58 11.19 17.99
C ALA A 59 -7.58 10.54 16.58
N ASN A 60 -8.61 9.77 16.24
CA ASN A 60 -8.78 9.23 14.89
C ASN A 60 -9.37 10.27 13.95
N ARG A 61 -8.93 10.29 12.69
CA ARG A 61 -9.25 11.33 11.72
C ARG A 61 -9.55 10.76 10.34
N ALA A 62 -10.74 11.02 9.82
CA ALA A 62 -11.15 10.65 8.46
C ALA A 62 -11.54 11.90 7.67
N ILE A 63 -10.94 12.11 6.50
CA ILE A 63 -11.16 13.32 5.69
C ILE A 63 -11.42 12.94 4.22
N ASN A 64 -12.56 13.35 3.68
CA ASN A 64 -12.81 13.38 2.24
C ASN A 64 -12.87 14.82 1.74
N PHE A 65 -12.14 15.13 0.66
CA PHE A 65 -12.19 16.40 -0.04
C PHE A 65 -12.62 16.17 -1.49
N GLY A 66 -13.90 16.39 -1.79
CA GLY A 66 -14.48 16.28 -3.12
C GLY A 66 -14.66 14.84 -3.60
N GLY A 67 -15.15 14.72 -4.84
CA GLY A 67 -15.44 13.43 -5.47
C GLY A 67 -16.72 12.76 -4.96
N ASN A 68 -17.14 11.71 -5.66
CA ASN A 68 -18.40 11.03 -5.41
C ASN A 68 -18.22 9.57 -5.01
N ASN A 69 -19.13 9.05 -4.20
CA ASN A 69 -19.15 7.64 -3.78
C ASN A 69 -17.88 7.18 -3.06
N ASN A 70 -17.19 8.07 -2.33
CA ASN A 70 -16.00 7.71 -1.58
C ASN A 70 -16.36 7.22 -0.18
N THR A 71 -15.66 6.20 0.29
CA THR A 71 -15.71 5.71 1.67
C THR A 71 -14.37 6.00 2.34
N VAL A 72 -14.34 6.89 3.33
CA VAL A 72 -13.12 7.23 4.09
C VAL A 72 -13.34 6.92 5.56
N THR A 73 -12.64 5.93 6.09
CA THR A 73 -12.92 5.40 7.43
C THR A 73 -11.65 5.25 8.26
N THR A 74 -11.70 5.71 9.50
CA THR A 74 -10.75 5.30 10.54
C THR A 74 -11.49 4.59 11.66
N GLN A 75 -10.96 3.47 12.11
CA GLN A 75 -11.50 2.73 13.24
C GLN A 75 -10.33 2.15 14.03
N GLY A 76 -9.89 2.76 15.11
CA GLY A 76 -8.72 2.24 15.82
C GLY A 76 -8.45 2.87 17.16
N SER A 77 -7.36 2.43 17.79
CA SER A 77 -7.08 2.79 19.17
C SER A 77 -6.56 4.22 19.29
N PHE A 78 -5.49 4.60 18.59
CA PHE A 78 -4.86 5.91 18.78
C PHE A 78 -4.30 6.51 17.47
N PHE A 79 -4.60 7.79 17.21
CA PHE A 79 -3.97 8.63 16.18
C PHE A 79 -4.02 8.09 14.74
N ASN A 80 -5.08 7.37 14.36
CA ASN A 80 -5.19 6.84 13.00
C ASN A 80 -5.73 7.90 12.02
N PHE A 81 -5.28 7.84 10.77
CA PHE A 81 -5.58 8.83 9.75
C PHE A 81 -6.03 8.17 8.44
N ALA A 82 -7.15 8.61 7.87
CA ALA A 82 -7.60 8.24 6.53
C ALA A 82 -7.94 9.51 5.73
N ARG A 83 -7.47 9.59 4.48
CA ARG A 83 -7.74 10.74 3.59
C ARG A 83 -8.07 10.31 2.18
N ASN A 84 -9.14 10.86 1.63
CA ASN A 84 -9.34 10.94 0.19
C ASN A 84 -9.33 12.40 -0.24
N ILE A 85 -8.57 12.72 -1.28
CA ILE A 85 -8.63 14.00 -2.00
C ILE A 85 -9.09 13.65 -3.41
N LEU A 86 -10.22 14.20 -3.84
CA LEU A 86 -10.81 14.06 -5.16
C LEU A 86 -10.98 12.61 -5.64
N GLY A 87 -11.46 12.45 -6.87
CA GLY A 87 -11.75 11.14 -7.46
C GLY A 87 -13.00 10.47 -6.89
N ASN A 88 -13.49 9.47 -7.61
CA ASN A 88 -14.76 8.82 -7.35
C ASN A 88 -14.57 7.34 -7.00
N ASN A 89 -15.49 6.78 -6.23
CA ASN A 89 -15.52 5.35 -5.89
C ASN A 89 -14.27 4.87 -5.14
N ASN A 90 -13.60 5.73 -4.37
CA ASN A 90 -12.43 5.35 -3.59
C ASN A 90 -12.82 4.83 -2.21
N LYS A 91 -12.13 3.79 -1.74
CA LYS A 91 -12.22 3.28 -0.38
C LYS A 91 -10.89 3.48 0.33
N VAL A 92 -10.86 4.36 1.32
CA VAL A 92 -9.67 4.66 2.13
C VAL A 92 -9.94 4.29 3.57
N THR A 93 -9.23 3.29 4.09
CA THR A 93 -9.50 2.72 5.41
C THR A 93 -8.24 2.57 6.25
N THR A 94 -8.31 2.96 7.52
CA THR A 94 -7.27 2.74 8.52
C THR A 94 -7.91 2.08 9.74
N THR A 95 -7.53 0.84 10.06
CA THR A 95 -8.17 0.06 11.12
C THR A 95 -7.15 -0.43 12.14
N GLY A 96 -7.42 -0.22 13.43
CA GLY A 96 -6.60 -0.69 14.55
C GLY A 96 -5.26 0.02 14.70
N GLY A 97 -4.58 -0.25 15.81
CA GLY A 97 -3.20 0.19 16.03
C GLY A 97 -3.02 1.67 16.40
N TYR A 98 -1.76 2.11 16.27
CA TYR A 98 -1.25 3.41 16.74
C TYR A 98 -0.59 4.18 15.59
N GLY A 99 -1.08 5.38 15.30
CA GLY A 99 -0.40 6.31 14.38
C GLY A 99 -0.34 5.84 12.93
N ASN A 100 -1.36 5.14 12.45
CA ASN A 100 -1.38 4.62 11.08
C ASN A 100 -2.04 5.60 10.09
N ALA A 101 -1.71 5.47 8.80
CA ALA A 101 -2.22 6.35 7.74
C ALA A 101 -2.62 5.59 6.46
N ALA A 102 -3.77 5.95 5.88
CA ALA A 102 -4.20 5.56 4.54
C ALA A 102 -4.59 6.81 3.74
N GLN A 103 -4.10 6.94 2.50
CA GLN A 103 -4.33 8.14 1.69
C GLN A 103 -4.56 7.83 0.22
N ASN A 104 -5.60 8.41 -0.37
CA ASN A 104 -5.80 8.53 -1.81
C ASN A 104 -5.81 10.02 -2.19
N ILE A 105 -5.05 10.44 -3.20
CA ILE A 105 -4.92 11.87 -3.57
C ILE A 105 -5.59 12.24 -4.89
N LEU A 106 -5.61 11.35 -5.88
CA LEU A 106 -6.29 11.51 -7.17
C LEU A 106 -6.60 10.14 -7.77
N GLY A 107 -7.64 10.09 -8.59
CA GLY A 107 -8.04 8.91 -9.36
C GLY A 107 -9.24 8.17 -8.77
N ASN A 108 -9.78 7.23 -9.55
CA ASN A 108 -11.07 6.60 -9.30
C ASN A 108 -10.93 5.11 -8.97
N GLY A 109 -11.82 4.58 -8.14
CA GLY A 109 -11.92 3.15 -7.89
C GLY A 109 -10.72 2.57 -7.12
N ASN A 110 -10.01 3.37 -6.33
CA ASN A 110 -8.86 2.91 -5.56
C ASN A 110 -9.28 2.36 -4.20
N ALA A 111 -8.65 1.26 -3.78
CA ALA A 111 -8.75 0.71 -2.44
C ALA A 111 -7.42 0.92 -1.70
N VAL A 112 -7.39 1.83 -0.74
CA VAL A 112 -6.21 2.12 0.07
C VAL A 112 -6.49 1.73 1.52
N ALA A 113 -5.81 0.71 2.03
CA ALA A 113 -6.09 0.12 3.32
C ALA A 113 -4.85 0.02 4.21
N GLN A 114 -5.02 0.35 5.48
CA GLN A 114 -4.11 -0.01 6.54
C GLN A 114 -4.88 -0.80 7.62
N GLN A 115 -4.28 -1.89 8.11
CA GLN A 115 -4.87 -2.77 9.12
C GLN A 115 -3.85 -3.15 10.21
N GLY A 116 -4.02 -2.64 11.44
CA GLY A 116 -3.25 -2.98 12.63
C GLY A 116 -1.80 -2.45 12.65
N GLY A 117 -1.15 -2.58 13.81
CA GLY A 117 0.26 -2.23 13.98
C GLY A 117 0.52 -0.77 14.36
N ILE A 118 1.76 -0.33 14.20
CA ILE A 118 2.26 0.97 14.67
C ILE A 118 2.97 1.68 13.52
N GLY A 119 2.53 2.90 13.18
CA GLY A 119 3.21 3.74 12.19
C GLY A 119 3.19 3.21 10.76
N ASN A 120 2.17 2.46 10.35
CA ASN A 120 2.04 1.92 9.00
C ASN A 120 1.38 2.93 8.05
N THR A 121 1.82 2.98 6.78
CA THR A 121 1.30 3.90 5.76
C THR A 121 0.95 3.20 4.44
N ALA A 122 -0.28 3.39 3.97
CA ALA A 122 -0.73 3.05 2.62
C ALA A 122 -1.05 4.32 1.82
N THR A 123 -0.55 4.46 0.59
CA THR A 123 -0.81 5.65 -0.23
C THR A 123 -0.98 5.34 -1.71
N ASN A 124 -2.07 5.83 -2.29
CA ASN A 124 -2.24 6.02 -3.73
C ASN A 124 -2.19 7.52 -4.05
N PHE A 125 -1.30 7.93 -4.96
CA PHE A 125 -1.20 9.34 -5.35
C PHE A 125 -2.04 9.66 -6.59
N LEU A 126 -1.80 8.97 -7.72
CA LEU A 126 -2.57 9.11 -8.95
C LEU A 126 -2.74 7.76 -9.65
N GLY A 127 -3.94 7.53 -10.18
CA GLY A 127 -4.28 6.38 -11.00
C GLY A 127 -5.61 5.77 -10.58
N ASN A 128 -6.14 4.89 -11.42
CA ASN A 128 -7.43 4.26 -11.23
C ASN A 128 -7.29 2.77 -10.89
N GLY A 129 -8.23 2.24 -10.11
CA GLY A 129 -8.32 0.79 -9.86
C GLY A 129 -7.16 0.21 -9.05
N ASN A 130 -6.41 1.02 -8.29
CA ASN A 130 -5.27 0.53 -7.52
C ASN A 130 -5.70 -0.05 -6.17
N ALA A 131 -5.03 -1.11 -5.74
CA ALA A 131 -5.13 -1.68 -4.40
C ALA A 131 -3.81 -1.44 -3.66
N VAL A 132 -3.81 -0.61 -2.61
CA VAL A 132 -2.63 -0.31 -1.80
C VAL A 132 -2.88 -0.68 -0.34
N THR A 133 -2.19 -1.70 0.16
CA THR A 133 -2.51 -2.31 1.47
C THR A 133 -1.29 -2.46 2.37
N THR A 134 -1.44 -2.13 3.64
CA THR A 134 -0.49 -2.50 4.71
C THR A 134 -1.20 -3.27 5.83
N THR A 135 -0.59 -4.36 6.32
CA THR A 135 -1.18 -5.19 7.39
C THR A 135 -0.16 -5.53 8.49
N GLY A 136 -0.49 -5.17 9.74
CA GLY A 136 0.20 -5.53 10.97
C GLY A 136 1.59 -4.88 11.16
N GLY A 137 2.20 -5.15 12.31
CA GLY A 137 3.59 -4.80 12.63
C GLY A 137 3.94 -3.31 12.68
N TYR A 138 5.24 -3.00 12.66
CA TYR A 138 5.79 -1.65 12.82
C TYR A 138 6.37 -1.09 11.51
N GLY A 139 6.00 0.14 11.14
CA GLY A 139 6.70 0.92 10.11
C GLY A 139 6.61 0.39 8.66
N ASN A 140 5.53 -0.30 8.28
CA ASN A 140 5.30 -0.72 6.90
C ASN A 140 4.88 0.45 5.99
N VAL A 141 5.34 0.42 4.74
CA VAL A 141 5.01 1.44 3.74
C VAL A 141 4.66 0.80 2.40
N ALA A 142 3.42 1.02 1.94
CA ALA A 142 2.97 0.65 0.60
C ALA A 142 2.60 1.91 -0.20
N ARG A 143 3.16 2.06 -1.41
CA ARG A 143 2.93 3.24 -2.26
C ARG A 143 2.69 2.90 -3.73
N ASN A 144 1.58 3.40 -4.27
CA ASN A 144 1.38 3.62 -5.69
C ASN A 144 1.44 5.12 -5.97
N ARG A 145 2.35 5.61 -6.83
CA ARG A 145 2.33 7.05 -7.17
C ARG A 145 1.69 7.38 -8.51
N LEU A 146 1.87 6.54 -9.54
CA LEU A 146 1.34 6.75 -10.89
C LEU A 146 0.97 5.40 -11.51
N GLY A 147 -0.12 5.36 -12.28
CA GLY A 147 -0.54 4.20 -13.07
C GLY A 147 -1.75 3.48 -12.50
N ASP A 148 -2.34 2.63 -13.32
CA ASP A 148 -3.66 2.04 -13.10
C ASP A 148 -3.58 0.54 -12.81
N ASN A 149 -4.57 0.02 -12.06
CA ASN A 149 -4.73 -1.40 -11.79
C ASN A 149 -3.51 -2.05 -11.10
N ASN A 150 -2.77 -1.29 -10.28
CA ASN A 150 -1.63 -1.83 -9.54
C ASN A 150 -2.07 -2.36 -8.18
N THR A 151 -1.49 -3.50 -7.78
CA THR A 151 -1.62 -4.05 -6.43
C THR A 151 -0.29 -3.90 -5.70
N VAL A 152 -0.27 -3.07 -4.65
CA VAL A 152 0.92 -2.80 -3.84
C VAL A 152 0.64 -3.17 -2.39
N SER A 153 1.37 -4.14 -1.85
CA SER A 153 1.04 -4.71 -0.53
C SER A 153 2.24 -4.99 0.35
N THR A 154 2.10 -4.75 1.65
CA THR A 154 3.06 -5.18 2.68
C THR A 154 2.37 -5.92 3.82
N GLN A 155 3.01 -6.94 4.39
CA GLN A 155 2.48 -7.74 5.51
C GLN A 155 3.54 -7.94 6.60
N GLY A 156 3.17 -7.92 7.89
CA GLY A 156 3.96 -8.41 9.03
C GLY A 156 5.21 -7.57 9.38
N GLY A 157 5.03 -6.32 9.83
CA GLY A 157 6.11 -5.31 9.93
C GLY A 157 7.08 -5.36 11.13
N TYR A 158 8.37 -5.18 10.82
CA TYR A 158 9.30 -4.14 11.34
C TYR A 158 10.24 -3.83 10.16
N ALA A 159 9.77 -2.97 9.24
CA ALA A 159 10.26 -2.71 7.88
C ALA A 159 9.95 -3.78 6.80
N ASN A 160 8.83 -3.62 6.07
CA ASN A 160 8.74 -4.06 4.67
C ASN A 160 8.18 -2.93 3.80
N LEU A 161 8.79 -2.69 2.63
CA LEU A 161 8.50 -1.54 1.75
C LEU A 161 8.08 -2.03 0.35
N ALA A 162 6.87 -1.73 -0.10
CA ALA A 162 6.44 -2.03 -1.47
C ALA A 162 6.15 -0.73 -2.23
N SER A 163 6.74 -0.52 -3.40
CA SER A 163 6.50 0.72 -4.17
C SER A 163 6.50 0.53 -5.69
N ASN A 164 5.44 0.98 -6.33
CA ASN A 164 5.34 1.20 -7.77
C ASN A 164 5.80 2.63 -8.17
N LEU A 165 6.16 2.87 -9.44
CA LEU A 165 6.06 4.17 -10.10
C LEU A 165 6.00 4.02 -11.64
N LEU A 166 4.84 4.35 -12.22
CA LEU A 166 4.43 4.15 -13.63
C LEU A 166 4.13 2.69 -14.00
N GLY A 167 3.16 2.52 -14.89
CA GLY A 167 2.77 1.23 -15.44
C GLY A 167 1.40 0.73 -14.97
N THR A 168 0.86 -0.24 -15.70
CA THR A 168 -0.46 -0.83 -15.46
C THR A 168 -0.38 -2.30 -15.10
N GLY A 169 -1.23 -2.75 -14.17
CA GLY A 169 -1.37 -4.17 -13.87
C GLY A 169 -0.19 -4.78 -13.09
N ASN A 170 0.60 -3.99 -12.38
CA ASN A 170 1.74 -4.53 -11.62
C ASN A 170 1.30 -5.05 -10.25
N THR A 171 1.90 -6.15 -9.82
CA THR A 171 1.79 -6.71 -8.47
C THR A 171 3.12 -6.55 -7.75
N VAL A 172 3.15 -5.77 -6.67
CA VAL A 172 4.35 -5.46 -5.89
C VAL A 172 4.10 -5.83 -4.43
N THR A 173 4.74 -6.90 -3.94
CA THR A 173 4.44 -7.45 -2.62
C THR A 173 5.70 -7.70 -1.81
N ALA A 174 5.75 -7.22 -0.55
CA ALA A 174 6.85 -7.50 0.38
C ALA A 174 6.32 -7.98 1.74
N ARG A 175 6.59 -9.24 2.13
CA ARG A 175 5.95 -9.89 3.30
C ARG A 175 6.96 -10.33 4.38
N GLY A 176 6.78 -9.84 5.61
CA GLY A 176 7.27 -10.33 6.91
C GLY A 176 8.69 -9.91 7.36
N GLY A 177 8.85 -8.95 8.29
CA GLY A 177 10.12 -8.22 8.62
C GLY A 177 11.09 -8.97 9.57
N VAL A 178 12.40 -8.66 9.67
CA VAL A 178 13.15 -7.37 9.60
C VAL A 178 13.77 -7.11 8.21
N PHE A 179 13.35 -6.00 7.58
CA PHE A 179 13.65 -5.58 6.20
C PHE A 179 13.28 -6.56 5.07
N ASN A 180 12.27 -6.24 4.26
CA ASN A 180 12.19 -6.72 2.87
C ASN A 180 11.58 -5.65 1.94
N GLY A 181 12.10 -5.47 0.72
CA GLY A 181 11.72 -4.37 -0.17
C GLY A 181 11.39 -4.81 -1.60
N ALA A 182 10.26 -4.36 -2.15
CA ALA A 182 9.89 -4.59 -3.55
C ALA A 182 9.60 -3.28 -4.25
N ARG A 183 10.23 -3.01 -5.38
CA ARG A 183 10.08 -1.74 -6.12
C ARG A 183 9.94 -1.97 -7.62
N ASN A 184 8.89 -1.45 -8.25
CA ASN A 184 8.72 -1.44 -9.71
C ASN A 184 8.83 0.00 -10.25
N ILE A 185 9.64 0.25 -11.30
CA ILE A 185 9.66 1.54 -12.00
C ILE A 185 9.52 1.33 -13.51
N GLY A 186 8.30 1.58 -14.01
CA GLY A 186 7.91 1.47 -15.42
C GLY A 186 7.51 0.06 -15.87
N GLY A 187 6.69 0.02 -16.92
CA GLY A 187 6.26 -1.23 -17.56
C GLY A 187 5.00 -1.87 -16.94
N ASN A 188 4.48 -2.87 -17.63
CA ASN A 188 3.14 -3.43 -17.36
C ASN A 188 3.22 -4.90 -16.97
N ASN A 189 2.27 -5.36 -16.17
CA ASN A 189 2.10 -6.77 -15.82
C ASN A 189 3.32 -7.40 -15.14
N ASN A 190 4.09 -6.62 -14.37
CA ASN A 190 5.21 -7.15 -13.60
C ASN A 190 4.74 -7.69 -12.25
N THR A 191 5.32 -8.80 -11.81
CA THR A 191 5.10 -9.41 -10.49
C THR A 191 6.39 -9.44 -9.70
N LEU A 192 6.43 -8.69 -8.59
CA LEU A 192 7.56 -8.60 -7.68
C LEU A 192 7.15 -9.17 -6.33
N THR A 193 7.85 -10.18 -5.86
CA THR A 193 7.63 -10.79 -4.54
C THR A 193 8.93 -10.85 -3.76
N VAL A 194 8.87 -10.46 -2.48
CA VAL A 194 10.05 -10.48 -1.62
C VAL A 194 9.72 -10.88 -0.18
N GLY A 195 10.65 -11.59 0.45
CA GLY A 195 10.57 -12.02 1.84
C GLY A 195 9.90 -13.39 2.00
N GLY A 196 9.31 -13.61 3.18
CA GLY A 196 8.74 -14.89 3.61
C GLY A 196 9.12 -15.24 5.05
N PRO A 197 8.52 -16.31 5.63
CA PRO A 197 8.88 -16.78 6.96
C PRO A 197 10.38 -17.10 7.06
N GLY A 198 11.08 -16.47 8.01
CA GLY A 198 12.52 -16.67 8.23
C GLY A 198 13.43 -15.98 7.20
N SER A 199 12.91 -15.02 6.44
CA SER A 199 13.65 -14.26 5.44
C SER A 199 13.93 -12.81 5.93
N ASN A 200 15.21 -12.40 6.01
CA ASN A 200 15.56 -11.02 6.38
C ASN A 200 16.43 -10.34 5.30
N LEU A 201 16.32 -9.01 5.20
CA LEU A 201 17.12 -8.16 4.30
C LEU A 201 17.01 -8.54 2.82
N ASN A 202 15.81 -8.84 2.32
CA ASN A 202 15.61 -9.21 0.92
C ASN A 202 15.15 -8.03 0.06
N PHE A 203 15.51 -8.02 -1.22
CA PHE A 203 15.14 -6.93 -2.14
C PHE A 203 14.81 -7.39 -3.56
N VAL A 204 13.77 -6.84 -4.16
CA VAL A 204 13.48 -7.00 -5.59
C VAL A 204 13.24 -5.67 -6.29
N ILE A 205 13.77 -5.55 -7.51
CA ILE A 205 13.55 -4.38 -8.36
C ILE A 205 13.27 -4.75 -9.82
N ASN A 206 12.27 -4.09 -10.40
CA ASN A 206 12.09 -4.02 -11.85
C ASN A 206 12.28 -2.57 -12.31
N ALA A 207 13.11 -2.37 -13.33
CA ALA A 207 13.34 -1.08 -13.97
C ALA A 207 13.01 -1.20 -15.47
N GLY A 208 11.73 -1.06 -15.81
CA GLY A 208 11.18 -1.16 -17.16
C GLY A 208 10.93 -2.59 -17.66
N GLY A 209 10.38 -2.68 -18.86
CA GLY A 209 9.93 -3.94 -19.47
C GLY A 209 8.61 -4.47 -18.89
N GLY A 210 8.01 -5.44 -19.57
CA GLY A 210 6.70 -5.99 -19.21
C GLY A 210 6.70 -7.49 -18.96
N GLY A 211 5.76 -7.97 -18.16
CA GLY A 211 5.58 -9.40 -17.92
C GLY A 211 6.67 -10.07 -17.09
N ASN A 212 7.48 -9.31 -16.35
CA ASN A 212 8.57 -9.88 -15.56
C ASN A 212 8.04 -10.46 -14.24
N ARG A 213 8.56 -11.62 -13.85
CA ARG A 213 8.34 -12.25 -12.55
C ARG A 213 9.65 -12.29 -11.78
N ILE A 214 9.74 -11.53 -10.70
CA ILE A 214 10.96 -11.38 -9.89
C ILE A 214 10.65 -11.78 -8.46
N ASN A 215 11.38 -12.76 -7.94
CA ASN A 215 11.24 -13.25 -6.58
C ASN A 215 12.58 -13.25 -5.85
N ALA A 216 12.60 -12.78 -4.60
CA ALA A 216 13.74 -12.96 -3.70
C ALA A 216 13.29 -13.32 -2.29
N GLY A 217 13.74 -14.45 -1.77
CA GLY A 217 13.34 -14.92 -0.44
C GLY A 217 13.55 -16.41 -0.20
N GLY A 218 12.86 -16.95 0.80
CA GLY A 218 13.12 -18.27 1.37
C GLY A 218 13.98 -18.20 2.63
N PRO A 219 14.17 -19.31 3.37
CA PRO A 219 14.95 -19.29 4.61
C PRO A 219 16.34 -18.68 4.40
N GLY A 220 16.69 -17.67 5.20
CA GLY A 220 18.01 -17.00 5.14
C GLY A 220 17.94 -15.50 4.84
N ASN A 221 19.13 -14.88 4.71
CA ASN A 221 19.27 -13.43 4.68
C ASN A 221 19.94 -12.91 3.38
N LEU A 222 19.68 -11.65 3.03
CA LEU A 222 20.40 -10.93 1.96
C LEU A 222 20.25 -11.56 0.56
N ASN A 223 19.00 -11.82 0.13
CA ASN A 223 18.73 -12.24 -1.24
C ASN A 223 18.20 -11.06 -2.07
N ALA A 224 18.62 -10.96 -3.33
CA ALA A 224 18.08 -9.95 -4.22
C ALA A 224 17.86 -10.39 -5.67
N GLY A 225 16.73 -9.94 -6.22
CA GLY A 225 16.30 -10.16 -7.60
C GLY A 225 16.19 -8.85 -8.37
N PHE A 226 16.68 -8.78 -9.61
CA PHE A 226 16.51 -7.57 -10.42
C PHE A 226 16.24 -7.84 -11.91
N ASN A 227 15.51 -6.91 -12.53
CA ASN A 227 15.36 -6.81 -13.99
C ASN A 227 15.59 -5.37 -14.43
N VAL A 228 16.31 -5.19 -15.53
CA VAL A 228 16.56 -3.87 -16.14
C VAL A 228 16.27 -3.94 -17.63
N LEU A 229 15.19 -3.28 -18.06
CA LEU A 229 14.76 -3.09 -19.44
C LEU A 229 14.67 -4.40 -20.27
N GLY A 230 14.21 -5.47 -19.64
CA GLY A 230 13.90 -6.75 -20.26
C GLY A 230 12.45 -7.15 -20.02
N SER A 231 11.88 -7.99 -20.90
CA SER A 231 10.49 -8.44 -20.83
C SER A 231 10.37 -9.96 -20.73
N ASN A 232 9.29 -10.41 -20.08
CA ASN A 232 8.98 -11.83 -19.85
C ASN A 232 10.11 -12.60 -19.14
N ASN A 233 10.88 -11.94 -18.28
CA ASN A 233 11.94 -12.59 -17.52
C ASN A 233 11.40 -13.20 -16.23
N ALA A 234 11.86 -14.41 -15.92
CA ALA A 234 11.67 -15.08 -14.64
C ALA A 234 12.99 -15.04 -13.84
N VAL A 235 13.03 -14.25 -12.78
CA VAL A 235 14.21 -14.07 -11.91
C VAL A 235 13.89 -14.58 -10.51
N SER A 236 14.73 -15.47 -9.98
CA SER A 236 14.58 -16.03 -8.63
C SER A 236 15.91 -16.04 -7.86
N ALA A 237 15.92 -15.46 -6.66
CA ALA A 237 17.07 -15.43 -5.77
C ALA A 237 16.73 -16.01 -4.38
N GLY A 238 17.50 -17.01 -3.94
CA GLY A 238 17.35 -17.69 -2.65
C GLY A 238 16.99 -19.18 -2.80
N PRO A 239 17.04 -19.96 -1.70
CA PRO A 239 17.35 -19.54 -0.33
C PRO A 239 18.82 -19.10 -0.13
N GLY A 240 19.05 -18.24 0.88
CA GLY A 240 20.33 -17.57 1.15
C GLY A 240 21.28 -18.33 2.08
N PRO A 241 22.35 -17.67 2.60
CA PRO A 241 22.61 -16.23 2.50
C PRO A 241 23.24 -15.80 1.15
N PHE A 242 23.12 -14.51 0.81
CA PHE A 242 23.82 -13.87 -0.33
C PHE A 242 23.50 -14.44 -1.73
N ALA A 243 22.23 -14.69 -2.04
CA ALA A 243 21.83 -15.07 -3.40
C ALA A 243 21.39 -13.84 -4.22
N PHE A 244 22.07 -13.57 -5.33
CA PHE A 244 21.73 -12.49 -6.26
C PHE A 244 21.40 -13.06 -7.64
N ALA A 245 20.24 -12.67 -8.18
CA ALA A 245 19.81 -13.06 -9.52
C ALA A 245 19.33 -11.82 -10.30
N GLY A 246 19.63 -11.74 -11.59
CA GLY A 246 19.03 -10.69 -12.40
C GLY A 246 19.15 -10.84 -13.91
N SER A 247 18.37 -10.01 -14.61
CA SER A 247 18.41 -9.87 -16.06
C SER A 247 18.60 -8.40 -16.45
N VAL A 248 19.38 -8.17 -17.50
CA VAL A 248 19.73 -6.83 -18.00
C VAL A 248 19.67 -6.84 -19.52
N LEU A 249 18.78 -6.04 -20.10
CA LEU A 249 18.63 -5.86 -21.57
C LEU A 249 18.37 -7.18 -22.33
N ARG A 250 17.65 -8.12 -21.71
CA ARG A 250 17.33 -9.43 -22.31
C ARG A 250 15.87 -9.75 -22.09
N ASP A 251 15.30 -10.51 -23.01
CA ASP A 251 13.93 -11.00 -22.92
C ASP A 251 13.91 -12.52 -22.74
N ASN A 252 12.78 -13.03 -22.23
CA ASN A 252 12.49 -14.46 -22.09
C ASN A 252 13.56 -15.25 -21.32
N GLN A 253 14.23 -14.61 -20.37
CA GLN A 253 15.26 -15.24 -19.55
C GLN A 253 14.66 -15.96 -18.36
N THR A 254 15.27 -17.08 -17.98
CA THR A 254 15.09 -17.68 -16.66
C THR A 254 16.41 -17.63 -15.90
N VAL A 255 16.49 -16.79 -14.87
CA VAL A 255 17.69 -16.59 -14.06
C VAL A 255 17.39 -17.00 -12.63
N THR A 256 18.03 -18.08 -12.17
CA THR A 256 17.86 -18.58 -10.81
C THR A 256 19.21 -18.66 -10.10
N LYS A 257 19.27 -18.13 -8.87
CA LYS A 257 20.39 -18.32 -7.95
C LYS A 257 19.91 -18.95 -6.65
N THR A 258 20.26 -20.22 -6.47
CA THR A 258 20.22 -20.95 -5.20
C THR A 258 21.65 -21.00 -4.65
N ASN A 259 21.82 -20.90 -3.33
CA ASN A 259 23.12 -20.78 -2.64
C ASN A 259 23.83 -19.42 -2.80
N PRO A 260 24.81 -19.10 -1.94
CA PRO A 260 25.59 -17.88 -2.04
C PRO A 260 26.19 -17.66 -3.43
N GLY A 261 26.10 -16.42 -3.93
CA GLY A 261 26.71 -15.97 -5.17
C GLY A 261 25.78 -15.16 -6.07
N ILE A 262 26.17 -15.03 -7.35
CA ILE A 262 25.55 -14.11 -8.31
C ILE A 262 25.21 -14.86 -9.60
N ALA A 263 24.03 -14.60 -10.18
CA ALA A 263 23.64 -15.03 -11.51
C ALA A 263 23.04 -13.88 -12.34
N VAL A 264 23.60 -13.58 -13.52
CA VAL A 264 23.11 -12.51 -14.41
C VAL A 264 23.20 -12.91 -15.88
N ASN A 265 22.10 -12.89 -16.64
CA ASN A 265 22.09 -13.16 -18.09
C ASN A 265 22.89 -14.43 -18.53
N GLY A 266 22.98 -15.45 -17.68
CA GLY A 266 23.77 -16.67 -17.93
C GLY A 266 25.16 -16.70 -17.27
N PHE A 267 25.70 -15.57 -16.83
CA PHE A 267 26.92 -15.50 -16.01
C PHE A 267 26.64 -15.97 -14.58
N ARG A 268 27.55 -16.75 -13.97
CA ARG A 268 27.39 -17.32 -12.62
C ARG A 268 28.70 -17.30 -11.82
N ILE A 269 28.64 -16.85 -10.56
CA ILE A 269 29.70 -16.97 -9.55
C ILE A 269 29.12 -17.59 -8.28
N GLY A 270 29.82 -18.56 -7.67
CA GLY A 270 29.45 -19.23 -6.42
C GLY A 270 28.44 -20.37 -6.61
N GLY A 271 28.74 -21.58 -6.09
CA GLY A 271 27.93 -22.81 -6.23
C GLY A 271 28.45 -23.77 -7.32
N ARG A 272 28.19 -25.09 -7.14
CA ARG A 272 28.64 -26.16 -8.06
C ARG A 272 27.80 -26.14 -9.36
N ARG A 273 28.47 -26.33 -10.50
CA ARG A 273 27.91 -26.23 -11.87
C ARG A 273 26.76 -27.19 -12.11
#